data_AF-A0A8S3IMQ0-F1
#
_entry.id   AF-A0A8S3IMQ0-F1
#
_cell.length_a   1.000
_cell.length_b   1.000
_cell.length_c   1.000
_cell.angle_alpha   90.00
_cell.angle_beta   90.00
_cell.angle_gamma   90.00
#
_symmetry.space_group_name_H-M   'P 1'
#
loop_
_entity.id
_entity.type
_entity.pdbx_description
1 polymer ?
#
loop_
_entity_poly.entity_id
_entity_poly.type
_entity_poly.pdbx_seq_one_letter_code
_entity_poly.pdbx_strand_id
1 'polypeptide(L)'
;VLLHLINVTLTKYVETTKSDLNMTAYCVKMLKQLEYFFKLIVRSRVLYAKWKNNADQNQFDQLVKSVLRSFTRVLTFSDDHASAAQGLILRLYPSVVLELLAPNVFNAVTLSEITALEFLAALPAKRLTPQKLRCLNDLAR
;
A
#
# COMPACT_ATOMS: atom_id res chain seq x y z
N VAL A 1 3.80 -4.62 14.23
CA VAL A 1 3.22 -3.37 14.78
C VAL A 1 3.01 -2.31 13.69
N LEU A 2 4.03 -1.87 12.95
CA LEU A 2 3.87 -0.81 11.92
C LEU A 2 2.84 -1.13 10.83
N LEU A 3 2.91 -2.31 10.20
CA LEU A 3 1.93 -2.73 9.18
C LEU A 3 0.49 -2.73 9.71
N HIS A 4 0.29 -3.17 10.95
CA HIS A 4 -1.03 -3.16 11.60
C HIS A 4 -1.53 -1.72 11.82
N LEU A 5 -0.67 -0.82 12.32
CA LEU A 5 -1.02 0.60 12.51
C LEU A 5 -1.38 1.29 11.19
N ILE A 6 -0.61 1.02 10.13
CA ILE A 6 -0.89 1.52 8.78
C ILE A 6 -2.28 1.05 8.33
N ASN A 7 -2.56 -0.24 8.48
CA ASN A 7 -3.83 -0.83 8.07
C ASN A 7 -5.02 -0.26 8.84
N VAL A 8 -4.92 -0.13 10.16
CA VAL A 8 -5.96 0.47 11.00
C VAL A 8 -6.22 1.92 10.61
N THR A 9 -5.15 2.70 10.35
CA THR A 9 -5.27 4.10 9.94
C THR A 9 -5.97 4.24 8.59
N LEU A 10 -5.60 3.41 7.61
CA LEU A 10 -6.25 3.41 6.29
C LEU A 10 -7.72 2.97 6.40
N THR A 11 -8.00 1.93 7.17
CA THR A 11 -9.38 1.44 7.37
C THR A 11 -10.24 2.52 8.03
N LYS A 12 -9.74 3.18 9.08
CA LYS A 12 -10.44 4.30 9.72
C LYS A 12 -10.66 5.47 8.75
N TYR A 13 -9.68 5.76 7.89
CA TYR A 13 -9.82 6.77 6.84
C TYR A 13 -10.92 6.41 5.84
N VAL A 14 -10.97 5.15 5.39
CA VAL A 14 -12.03 4.60 4.54
C VAL A 14 -13.42 4.71 5.19
N GLU A 15 -13.52 4.57 6.51
CA GLU A 15 -14.79 4.67 7.24
C GLU A 15 -15.24 6.11 7.50
N THR A 16 -14.29 7.05 7.68
CA THR A 16 -14.56 8.42 8.14
C THR A 16 -14.56 9.47 7.02
N THR A 17 -14.24 9.05 5.78
CA THR A 17 -13.90 9.95 4.66
C THR A 17 -15.00 10.94 4.27
N LYS A 18 -16.27 10.67 4.61
CA LYS A 18 -17.40 11.53 4.27
C LYS A 18 -17.50 12.82 5.10
N SER A 19 -16.81 12.93 6.25
CA SER A 19 -17.10 13.99 7.23
C SER A 19 -15.89 14.64 7.91
N ASP A 20 -14.68 14.09 7.79
CA ASP A 20 -13.52 14.55 8.58
C ASP A 20 -12.28 14.91 7.73
N LEU A 21 -12.11 16.22 7.51
CA LEU A 21 -10.95 16.80 6.83
C LEU A 21 -9.63 16.56 7.60
N ASN A 22 -9.68 16.45 8.93
CA ASN A 22 -8.48 16.20 9.74
C ASN A 22 -7.96 14.77 9.52
N MET A 23 -8.86 13.80 9.39
CA MET A 23 -8.49 12.42 9.06
C MET A 23 -7.84 12.31 7.67
N THR A 24 -8.32 13.10 6.71
CA THR A 24 -7.71 13.19 5.38
C THR A 24 -6.29 13.75 5.45
N ALA A 25 -6.08 14.85 6.19
CA ALA A 25 -4.77 15.44 6.36
C ALA A 25 -3.79 14.48 7.08
N TYR A 26 -4.26 13.74 8.08
CA TYR A 26 -3.46 12.72 8.78
C TYR A 26 -3.06 11.57 7.85
N CYS A 27 -4.01 11.04 7.07
CA CYS A 27 -3.75 9.98 6.10
C CYS A 27 -2.68 10.40 5.07
N VAL A 28 -2.82 11.61 4.52
CA VAL A 28 -1.84 12.18 3.57
C VAL A 28 -0.44 12.32 4.18
N LYS A 29 -0.34 12.80 5.44
CA LYS A 29 0.95 12.89 6.15
C LYS A 29 1.57 11.51 6.36
N MET A 30 0.77 10.51 6.76
CA MET A 30 1.22 9.13 6.94
C MET A 30 1.72 8.54 5.61
N LEU A 31 0.94 8.66 4.53
CA LEU A 31 1.31 8.16 3.20
C LEU A 31 2.62 8.77 2.67
N LYS A 32 2.91 10.03 2.98
CA LYS A 32 4.19 10.68 2.62
C LYS A 32 5.40 10.03 3.30
N GLN A 33 5.24 9.58 4.55
CA GLN A 33 6.31 8.91 5.30
C GLN A 33 6.37 7.40 5.01
N LEU A 34 5.30 6.87 4.40
CA LEU A 34 5.11 5.44 4.23
C LEU A 34 6.17 4.79 3.34
N GLU A 35 6.75 5.53 2.39
CA GLU A 35 7.85 5.03 1.57
C GLU A 35 9.08 4.65 2.43
N TYR A 36 9.45 5.51 3.37
CA TYR A 36 10.56 5.25 4.30
C TYR A 36 10.21 4.12 5.28
N PHE A 37 8.96 4.10 5.75
CA PHE A 37 8.52 3.03 6.65
C PHE A 37 8.50 1.67 5.95
N PHE A 38 8.10 1.57 4.69
CA PHE A 38 8.13 0.30 3.96
C PHE A 38 9.56 -0.22 3.77
N LYS A 39 10.50 0.65 3.41
CA LYS A 39 11.94 0.30 3.36
C LYS A 39 12.43 -0.25 4.70
N LEU A 40 12.05 0.40 5.80
CA LEU A 40 12.40 -0.07 7.15
C LEU A 40 11.74 -1.42 7.48
N ILE A 41 10.45 -1.60 7.15
CA ILE A 41 9.69 -2.83 7.39
C ILE A 41 10.33 -4.00 6.63
N VAL A 42 10.66 -3.81 5.35
CA VAL A 42 11.28 -4.84 4.52
C VAL A 42 12.68 -5.20 5.02
N ARG A 43 13.53 -4.22 5.35
CA ARG A 43 14.85 -4.48 5.95
C ARG A 43 14.76 -5.23 7.27
N SER A 44 13.81 -4.83 8.13
CA SER A 44 13.54 -5.51 9.39
C SER A 44 13.05 -6.96 9.16
N ARG A 45 12.21 -7.19 8.15
CA ARG A 45 11.73 -8.53 7.76
C ARG A 45 12.89 -9.43 7.35
N VAL A 46 13.75 -8.96 6.44
CA VAL A 46 14.91 -9.73 5.97
C VAL A 46 15.84 -10.10 7.13
N LEU A 47 16.06 -9.17 8.07
CA LEU A 47 16.85 -9.45 9.26
C LEU A 47 16.17 -10.49 10.14
N TYR A 48 14.89 -10.29 10.51
CA TYR A 48 14.15 -11.18 11.39
C TYR A 48 14.04 -12.61 10.82
N ALA A 49 13.79 -12.74 9.52
CA ALA A 49 13.75 -14.00 8.79
C ALA A 49 15.01 -14.85 9.00
N LYS A 50 16.19 -14.22 8.98
CA LYS A 50 17.49 -14.88 9.21
C LYS A 50 17.63 -15.41 10.63
N TRP A 51 17.10 -14.70 11.63
CA TRP A 51 17.22 -15.09 13.04
C TRP A 51 16.19 -16.12 13.48
N LYS A 52 14.99 -16.10 12.89
CA LYS A 52 13.83 -16.90 13.32
C LYS A 52 13.38 -17.93 12.29
N ASN A 53 14.16 -18.17 11.24
CA ASN A 53 13.85 -19.13 10.17
C ASN A 53 12.42 -18.98 9.63
N ASN A 54 11.98 -17.72 9.41
CA ASN A 54 10.66 -17.40 8.86
C ASN A 54 9.43 -17.92 9.65
N ALA A 55 9.56 -18.20 10.96
CA ALA A 55 8.47 -18.74 11.78
C ALA A 55 7.14 -17.94 11.74
N ASP A 56 7.19 -16.63 11.47
CA ASP A 56 6.05 -15.71 11.43
C ASP A 56 5.67 -15.27 10.00
N GLN A 57 6.19 -15.92 8.95
CA GLN A 57 5.96 -15.52 7.54
C GLN A 57 4.48 -15.38 7.21
N ASN A 58 3.65 -16.34 7.62
CA ASN A 58 2.21 -16.29 7.36
C ASN A 58 1.55 -15.05 7.96
N GLN A 59 1.93 -14.66 9.18
CA GLN A 59 1.38 -13.47 9.84
C GLN A 59 1.85 -12.19 9.14
N PHE A 60 3.13 -12.11 8.77
CA PHE A 60 3.67 -10.99 8.00
C PHE A 60 2.93 -10.85 6.67
N ASP A 61 2.74 -11.95 5.95
CA ASP A 61 2.08 -11.97 4.66
C ASP A 61 0.64 -11.45 4.76
N GLN A 62 -0.12 -11.91 5.76
CA GLN A 62 -1.49 -11.43 5.97
C GLN A 62 -1.55 -9.93 6.25
N LEU A 63 -0.59 -9.39 7.02
CA LEU A 63 -0.52 -7.96 7.28
C LEU A 63 -0.17 -7.15 6.02
N VAL A 64 0.77 -7.64 5.20
CA VAL A 64 1.10 -7.00 3.90
C VAL A 64 -0.11 -7.01 2.97
N LYS A 65 -0.78 -8.16 2.82
CA LYS A 65 -2.01 -8.28 2.02
C LYS A 65 -3.07 -7.29 2.46
N SER A 66 -3.27 -7.17 3.77
CA SER A 66 -4.26 -6.24 4.33
C SER A 66 -3.94 -4.78 4.00
N VAL A 67 -2.66 -4.38 4.08
CA VAL A 67 -2.25 -3.01 3.69
C VAL A 67 -2.46 -2.76 2.20
N LEU A 68 -2.08 -3.70 1.32
CA LEU A 68 -2.29 -3.56 -0.14
C LEU A 68 -3.78 -3.47 -0.49
N ARG A 69 -4.63 -4.23 0.20
CA ARG A 69 -6.09 -4.14 0.06
C ARG A 69 -6.66 -2.83 0.55
N SER A 70 -6.12 -2.30 1.65
CA SER A 70 -6.50 -0.99 2.15
C SER A 70 -6.14 0.13 1.17
N PHE A 71 -4.99 0.05 0.50
CA PHE A 71 -4.66 0.97 -0.61
C PHE A 71 -5.67 0.87 -1.75
N THR A 72 -5.98 -0.35 -2.17
CA THR A 72 -6.96 -0.64 -3.22
C THR A 72 -8.32 -0.05 -2.88
N ARG A 73 -8.78 -0.21 -1.63
CA ARG A 73 -10.04 0.35 -1.15
C ARG A 73 -10.03 1.88 -1.18
N VAL A 74 -8.94 2.54 -0.82
CA VAL A 74 -8.81 4.01 -0.93
C VAL A 74 -8.96 4.50 -2.39
N LEU A 75 -8.48 3.73 -3.36
CA LEU A 75 -8.63 4.07 -4.79
C LEU A 75 -10.06 3.97 -5.30
N THR A 76 -10.92 3.17 -4.67
CA THR A 76 -12.33 3.04 -5.09
C THR A 76 -13.21 4.24 -4.71
N PHE A 77 -12.74 5.14 -3.83
CA PHE A 77 -13.54 6.30 -3.42
C PHE A 77 -13.69 7.33 -4.55
N SER A 78 -14.91 7.82 -4.72
CA SER A 78 -15.25 8.83 -5.74
C SER A 78 -15.15 10.28 -5.23
N ASP A 79 -14.89 10.45 -3.93
CA ASP A 79 -14.86 11.75 -3.25
C ASP A 79 -13.63 12.59 -3.65
N ASP A 80 -13.84 13.88 -3.91
CA ASP A 80 -12.78 14.82 -4.25
C ASP A 80 -11.73 14.93 -3.14
N HIS A 81 -12.14 14.78 -1.87
CA HIS A 81 -11.24 14.80 -0.73
C HIS A 81 -10.26 13.60 -0.70
N ALA A 82 -10.57 12.49 -1.39
CA ALA A 82 -9.71 11.33 -1.49
C ALA A 82 -8.59 11.47 -2.54
N SER A 83 -8.72 12.41 -3.48
CA SER A 83 -7.81 12.56 -4.62
C SER A 83 -6.34 12.71 -4.22
N ALA A 84 -6.05 13.41 -3.12
CA ALA A 84 -4.70 13.60 -2.62
C ALA A 84 -4.09 12.29 -2.08
N ALA A 85 -4.86 11.52 -1.31
CA ALA A 85 -4.43 10.23 -0.79
C ALA A 85 -4.26 9.20 -1.93
N GLN A 86 -5.19 9.17 -2.88
CA GLN A 86 -5.14 8.32 -4.07
C GLN A 86 -3.91 8.61 -4.93
N GLY A 87 -3.63 9.88 -5.22
CA GLY A 87 -2.44 10.27 -5.98
C GLY A 87 -1.14 9.87 -5.29
N LEU A 88 -1.08 9.96 -3.96
CA LEU A 88 0.08 9.49 -3.19
C LEU A 88 0.22 7.96 -3.22
N ILE A 89 -0.88 7.22 -3.10
CA ILE A 89 -0.89 5.75 -3.20
C ILE A 89 -0.40 5.33 -4.58
N LEU A 90 -0.90 5.91 -5.67
CA LEU A 90 -0.45 5.60 -7.03
C LEU A 90 1.05 5.84 -7.23
N ARG A 91 1.60 6.87 -6.58
CA ARG A 91 3.05 7.16 -6.62
C ARG A 91 3.87 6.21 -5.76
N LEU A 92 3.36 5.85 -4.59
CA LEU A 92 4.04 5.00 -3.60
C LEU A 92 4.04 3.53 -4.03
N TYR A 93 2.95 3.07 -4.64
CA TYR A 93 2.67 1.65 -4.86
C TYR A 93 3.79 0.91 -5.62
N PRO A 94 4.34 1.43 -6.74
CA PRO A 94 5.43 0.76 -7.44
C PRO A 94 6.66 0.54 -6.55
N SER A 95 7.06 1.56 -5.77
CA SER A 95 8.17 1.48 -4.83
C SER A 95 7.93 0.41 -3.75
N VAL A 96 6.71 0.32 -3.22
CA VAL A 96 6.32 -0.70 -2.25
C VAL A 96 6.35 -2.11 -2.86
N VAL A 97 5.84 -2.29 -4.07
CA VAL A 97 5.86 -3.58 -4.77
C VAL A 97 7.30 -4.04 -5.01
N LEU A 98 8.18 -3.14 -5.48
CA LEU A 98 9.60 -3.45 -5.72
C LEU A 98 10.32 -3.91 -4.44
N GLU A 99 10.09 -3.24 -3.31
CA GLU A 99 10.67 -3.65 -2.02
C GLU A 99 10.13 -5.01 -1.55
N LEU A 100 8.85 -5.31 -1.79
CA LEU A 100 8.23 -6.59 -1.43
C LEU A 100 8.65 -7.76 -2.34
N LEU A 101 9.06 -7.49 -3.57
CA LEU A 101 9.63 -8.48 -4.51
C LEU A 101 11.03 -8.95 -4.10
N ALA A 102 11.67 -8.29 -3.12
CA ALA A 102 12.98 -8.69 -2.66
C ALA A 102 12.98 -10.13 -2.11
N PRO A 103 14.11 -10.87 -2.23
CA PRO A 103 14.17 -12.27 -1.86
C PRO A 103 13.77 -12.52 -0.40
N ASN A 104 12.96 -13.55 -0.18
CA ASN A 104 12.51 -14.00 1.15
C ASN A 104 11.70 -12.95 1.94
N VAL A 105 11.13 -11.94 1.25
CA VAL A 105 10.25 -10.95 1.89
C VAL A 105 8.79 -11.35 1.77
N PHE A 106 8.32 -11.55 0.54
CA PHE A 106 6.92 -11.87 0.24
C PHE A 106 6.80 -12.76 -1.00
N ASN A 107 5.71 -13.51 -1.12
CA ASN A 107 5.47 -14.37 -2.28
C ASN A 107 5.16 -13.54 -3.54
N ALA A 108 6.02 -13.63 -4.56
CA ALA A 108 5.89 -12.87 -5.79
C ALA A 108 4.62 -13.19 -6.60
N VAL A 109 4.17 -14.45 -6.61
CA VAL A 109 2.94 -14.86 -7.32
C VAL A 109 1.74 -14.18 -6.68
N THR A 110 1.60 -14.29 -5.36
CA THR A 110 0.51 -13.65 -4.63
C THR A 110 0.54 -12.12 -4.74
N LEU A 111 1.73 -11.52 -4.79
CA LEU A 111 1.85 -10.08 -5.01
C LEU A 111 1.33 -9.69 -6.39
N SER A 112 1.73 -10.43 -7.43
CA SER A 112 1.27 -10.19 -8.80
C SER A 112 -0.24 -10.34 -8.94
N GLU A 113 -0.84 -11.33 -8.26
CA GLU A 113 -2.30 -11.54 -8.25
C GLU A 113 -3.02 -10.35 -7.62
N ILE A 114 -2.57 -9.88 -6.45
CA ILE A 114 -3.17 -8.72 -5.77
C ILE A 114 -3.01 -7.47 -6.63
N THR A 115 -1.84 -7.26 -7.23
CA THR A 115 -1.60 -6.10 -8.10
C THR A 115 -2.50 -6.15 -9.33
N ALA A 116 -2.52 -7.26 -10.06
CA ALA A 116 -3.25 -7.37 -11.32
C ALA A 116 -4.78 -7.42 -11.12
N LEU A 117 -5.26 -8.20 -10.16
CA LEU A 117 -6.69 -8.48 -9.99
C LEU A 117 -7.39 -7.50 -9.04
N GLU A 118 -6.70 -7.00 -8.01
CA GLU A 118 -7.31 -6.11 -7.02
C GLU A 118 -6.93 -4.65 -7.29
N PHE A 119 -5.64 -4.31 -7.33
CA PHE A 119 -5.18 -2.93 -7.42
C PHE A 119 -5.48 -2.26 -8.78
N LEU A 120 -5.12 -2.92 -9.89
CA LEU A 120 -5.36 -2.37 -11.23
C LEU A 120 -6.86 -2.22 -11.52
N ALA A 121 -7.68 -3.15 -11.04
CA ALA A 121 -9.13 -3.09 -11.17
C ALA A 121 -9.76 -1.93 -10.37
N ALA A 122 -9.12 -1.51 -9.27
CA ALA A 122 -9.59 -0.40 -8.43
C ALA A 122 -9.12 0.99 -8.90
N LEU A 123 -8.39 1.09 -10.01
CA LEU A 123 -7.90 2.38 -10.49
C LEU A 123 -9.07 3.33 -10.84
N PRO A 124 -9.09 4.60 -10.37
CA PRO A 124 -10.26 5.47 -10.52
C PRO A 124 -10.55 5.83 -11.99
N ALA A 125 -11.56 5.25 -12.65
CA ALA A 125 -11.74 5.29 -14.12
C ALA A 125 -11.59 6.68 -14.81
N LYS A 126 -12.02 7.78 -14.17
CA LYS A 126 -12.14 9.10 -14.81
C LYS A 126 -11.14 10.18 -14.35
N ARG A 127 -10.21 9.88 -13.44
CA ARG A 127 -9.31 10.87 -12.80
C ARG A 127 -7.87 10.34 -12.66
N LEU A 128 -6.91 11.22 -12.34
CA LEU A 128 -5.49 10.88 -12.06
C LEU A 128 -4.69 10.23 -13.22
N THR A 129 -5.05 10.53 -14.47
CA THR A 129 -4.41 9.98 -15.68
C THR A 129 -2.87 10.03 -15.68
N PRO A 130 -2.19 11.15 -15.34
CA PRO A 130 -0.72 11.16 -15.33
C PRO A 130 -0.12 10.31 -14.20
N GLN A 131 -0.73 10.27 -13.02
CA GLN A 131 -0.23 9.42 -11.93
C GLN A 131 -0.40 7.93 -12.27
N LYS A 132 -1.50 7.54 -12.92
CA LYS A 132 -1.72 6.15 -13.35
C LYS A 132 -0.70 5.71 -14.38
N LEU A 133 -0.48 6.52 -15.43
CA LEU A 133 0.51 6.19 -16.48
C LEU A 133 1.91 6.03 -15.89
N ARG A 134 2.29 6.91 -14.95
CA ARG A 134 3.57 6.78 -14.24
C ARG A 134 3.63 5.51 -13.40
N CYS A 135 2.59 5.22 -12.61
CA CYS A 135 2.50 4.01 -11.80
C CYS A 135 2.64 2.73 -12.65
N LEU A 136 1.91 2.64 -13.76
CA LEU A 136 1.97 1.49 -14.67
C LEU A 136 3.35 1.33 -15.31
N ASN A 137 3.99 2.43 -15.72
CA ASN A 137 5.34 2.40 -16.28
C ASN A 137 6.37 1.95 -15.24
N ASP A 138 6.26 2.44 -14.01
CA ASP A 138 7.14 2.06 -12.90
C ASP A 138 6.95 0.58 -12.49
N LEU A 139 5.75 0.01 -12.62
CA LEU A 139 5.48 -1.41 -12.37
C LEU A 139 5.99 -2.33 -13.49
N ALA A 140 6.15 -1.83 -14.71
CA ALA A 140 6.60 -2.61 -15.87
C ALA A 140 8.14 -2.67 -16.01
N ARG A 141 8.87 -1.90 -15.19
CA ARG A 141 10.33 -1.90 -15.12
C ARG A 141 10.86 -2.98 -14.20
#